data_AF-A0A4Y7U5E0-F1
#
_entry.id   AF-A0A4Y7U5E0-F1
#
_cell.length_a   1.000
_cell.length_b   1.000
_cell.length_c   1.000
_cell.angle_alpha   90.00
_cell.angle_beta   90.00
_cell.angle_gamma   90.00
#
_symmetry.space_group_name_H-M   'P 1'
#
loop_
_entity.id
_entity.type
_entity.pdbx_description
1 polymer ?
#
loop_
_entity_poly.entity_id
_entity_poly.type
_entity_poly.pdbx_seq_one_letter_code
_entity_poly.pdbx_strand_id
1 'polypeptide(L)'
;KSLLKYKQGQTFFKGNHQIKQADIDAEFLNKQVVTDDSELKLPKGVTKETLQSIIEKMNDFEDHAFSTDDISKAVNISRVSVRKYLKFLTDIEVLEESLTYGIGRPIYFYKLNKDNLKYLQGYMS
;
A
#
# COMPACT_ATOMS: atom_id res chain seq x y z
N LYS A 1 -22.47 -12.02 41.50
CA LYS A 1 -23.05 -11.15 40.45
C LYS A 1 -22.03 -10.08 40.11
N SER A 2 -21.50 -10.05 38.88
CA SER A 2 -21.06 -8.82 38.18
C SER A 2 -20.58 -9.16 36.77
N LEU A 3 -21.00 -8.32 35.84
CA LEU A 3 -21.05 -8.49 34.39
C LEU A 3 -19.82 -7.87 33.69
N LEU A 4 -19.57 -8.38 32.48
CA LEU A 4 -18.96 -7.70 31.31
C LEU A 4 -17.49 -7.27 31.40
N LYS A 5 -16.68 -7.75 30.45
CA LYS A 5 -16.28 -6.94 29.27
C LYS A 5 -15.41 -7.73 28.29
N TYR A 6 -15.85 -7.68 27.04
CA TYR A 6 -15.12 -8.01 25.82
C TYR A 6 -13.70 -7.46 25.84
N LYS A 7 -12.69 -8.31 25.58
CA LYS A 7 -11.30 -7.91 25.39
C LYS A 7 -11.00 -8.03 23.89
N GLN A 8 -11.25 -6.94 23.16
CA GLN A 8 -10.22 -6.02 22.66
C GLN A 8 -9.45 -6.58 21.45
N GLY A 9 -9.95 -6.24 20.26
CA GLY A 9 -9.08 -6.00 19.12
C GLY A 9 -8.45 -4.62 19.29
N GLN A 10 -7.11 -4.57 19.31
CA GLN A 10 -6.25 -3.41 19.02
C GLN A 10 -4.83 -3.72 19.50
N THR A 11 -3.99 -4.22 18.59
CA THR A 11 -2.55 -4.50 18.79
C THR A 11 -1.99 -4.79 17.39
N PHE A 12 -1.05 -4.09 16.75
CA PHE A 12 -0.12 -3.03 17.12
C PHE A 12 0.30 -2.30 15.83
N PHE A 13 0.12 -0.98 15.77
CA PHE A 13 0.90 -0.10 14.90
C PHE A 13 2.15 0.27 15.69
N LYS A 14 3.26 -0.47 15.50
CA LYS A 14 4.61 -0.09 15.96
C LYS A 14 5.64 -1.04 15.37
N GLY A 15 6.38 -0.57 14.37
CA GLY A 15 7.52 -1.31 13.82
C GLY A 15 8.17 -0.61 12.63
N ASN A 16 9.18 0.22 12.93
CA ASN A 16 10.15 0.84 12.01
C ASN A 16 9.79 2.20 11.39
N HIS A 17 9.37 3.13 12.25
CA HIS A 17 9.60 4.56 12.06
C HIS A 17 11.08 4.89 12.40
N GLN A 18 11.98 4.52 11.50
CA GLN A 18 13.30 5.15 11.35
C GLN A 18 13.50 5.61 9.89
N ILE A 19 12.41 5.97 9.21
CA ILE A 19 12.50 6.80 8.02
C ILE A 19 12.70 8.22 8.54
N LYS A 20 13.87 8.76 8.21
CA LYS A 20 14.42 10.03 8.65
C LYS A 20 13.36 11.13 8.67
N GLN A 21 13.06 11.62 9.87
CA GLN A 21 12.08 12.66 10.14
C GLN A 21 12.50 14.07 9.66
N ALA A 22 13.46 14.14 8.73
CA ALA A 22 13.85 15.37 8.04
C ALA A 22 13.59 15.30 6.52
N ASP A 23 13.31 14.12 5.96
CA ASP A 23 13.07 13.93 4.51
C ASP A 23 11.59 13.75 4.17
N ILE A 24 10.70 13.66 5.17
CA ILE A 24 9.26 13.39 4.98
C ILE A 24 8.45 14.69 4.78
N ASP A 25 8.94 15.80 5.33
CA ASP A 25 8.12 17.03 5.43
C ASP A 25 8.04 17.81 4.11
N ALA A 26 8.93 17.57 3.14
CA ALA A 26 8.86 18.24 1.84
C ALA A 26 7.85 17.59 0.87
N GLU A 27 7.56 16.30 1.02
CA GLU A 27 6.68 15.57 0.10
C GLU A 27 5.23 15.48 0.62
N PHE A 28 5.03 15.55 1.94
CA PHE A 28 3.70 15.54 2.57
C PHE A 28 2.94 16.89 2.46
N LEU A 29 3.65 18.00 2.25
CA LEU A 29 3.04 19.34 2.13
C LEU A 29 2.31 19.57 0.79
N ASN A 30 2.50 18.70 -0.21
CA ASN A 30 1.72 18.74 -1.46
C ASN A 30 0.37 18.00 -1.37
N LYS A 31 -0.05 17.56 -0.16
CA LYS A 31 -1.40 17.05 0.10
C LYS A 31 -2.45 18.17 0.17
N GLN A 32 -2.16 19.36 -0.36
CA GLN A 32 -3.17 20.33 -0.76
C GLN A 32 -3.44 20.12 -2.24
N VAL A 33 -4.51 19.37 -2.54
CA VAL A 33 -5.33 19.49 -3.77
C VAL A 33 -4.59 20.20 -4.90
N VAL A 34 -3.62 19.52 -5.53
CA VAL A 34 -2.86 20.14 -6.62
C VAL A 34 -3.71 19.99 -7.88
N THR A 35 -4.61 20.95 -8.08
CA THR A 35 -5.22 21.29 -9.36
C THR A 35 -4.23 22.07 -10.23
N ASP A 36 -2.97 21.63 -10.28
CA ASP A 36 -1.94 22.33 -11.04
C ASP A 36 -0.99 21.32 -11.67
N ASP A 37 -0.58 21.63 -12.90
CA ASP A 37 0.08 20.82 -13.92
C ASP A 37 1.49 20.30 -13.57
N SER A 38 1.77 20.03 -12.29
CA SER A 38 3.01 19.36 -11.88
C SER A 38 2.84 17.85 -12.09
N GLU A 39 3.43 17.31 -13.15
CA GLU A 39 3.51 15.87 -13.43
C GLU A 39 3.80 15.08 -12.14
N LEU A 40 2.82 14.33 -11.66
CA LEU A 40 3.00 13.43 -10.53
C LEU A 40 3.99 12.34 -10.92
N LYS A 41 5.21 12.41 -10.37
CA LYS A 41 6.29 11.48 -10.74
C LYS A 41 6.24 10.21 -9.92
N LEU A 42 6.39 9.08 -10.61
CA LEU A 42 6.57 7.78 -9.96
C LEU A 42 7.91 7.74 -9.19
N PRO A 43 7.96 7.08 -8.03
CA PRO A 43 9.20 6.95 -7.26
C PRO A 43 10.25 6.14 -8.04
N LYS A 44 11.53 6.41 -7.77
CA LYS A 44 12.63 5.71 -8.44
C LYS A 44 12.50 4.20 -8.31
N GLY A 45 12.56 3.50 -9.44
CA GLY A 45 12.45 2.03 -9.49
C GLY A 45 11.01 1.49 -9.52
N VAL A 46 10.01 2.37 -9.69
CA VAL A 46 8.64 2.05 -10.07
C VAL A 46 8.44 2.53 -11.51
N THR A 47 8.09 1.62 -12.44
CA THR A 47 7.77 1.97 -13.82
C THR A 47 6.27 1.94 -14.06
N LYS A 48 5.79 2.76 -15.00
CA LYS A 48 4.35 2.86 -15.32
C LYS A 48 3.80 1.54 -15.83
N GLU A 49 4.53 0.85 -16.70
CA GLU A 49 4.12 -0.41 -17.33
C GLU A 49 3.94 -1.52 -16.28
N THR A 50 4.90 -1.64 -15.37
CA THR A 50 4.84 -2.66 -14.31
C THR A 50 3.76 -2.32 -13.28
N LEU A 51 3.62 -1.03 -12.95
CA LEU A 51 2.58 -0.58 -12.04
C LEU A 51 1.19 -0.85 -12.60
N GLN A 52 0.98 -0.62 -13.90
CA GLN A 52 -0.28 -0.94 -14.59
C GLN A 52 -0.58 -2.44 -14.51
N SER A 53 0.39 -3.30 -14.81
CA SER A 53 0.21 -4.76 -14.72
C SER A 53 -0.16 -5.21 -13.30
N ILE A 54 0.44 -4.58 -12.28
CA ILE A 54 0.07 -4.85 -10.88
C ILE A 54 -1.35 -4.36 -10.58
N ILE A 55 -1.74 -3.15 -11.02
CA ILE A 55 -3.09 -2.60 -10.82
C ILE A 55 -4.15 -3.49 -11.46
N GLU A 56 -3.95 -3.89 -12.71
CA GLU A 56 -4.82 -4.83 -13.40
C GLU A 56 -4.98 -6.12 -12.59
N LYS A 57 -3.87 -6.66 -12.08
CA LYS A 57 -3.93 -7.89 -11.30
C LYS A 57 -4.57 -7.72 -9.92
N MET A 58 -4.41 -6.57 -9.28
CA MET A 58 -5.05 -6.27 -7.99
C MET A 58 -6.58 -6.22 -8.12
N ASN A 59 -7.09 -5.74 -9.26
CA ASN A 59 -8.53 -5.69 -9.51
C ASN A 59 -9.20 -7.08 -9.50
N ASP A 60 -8.46 -8.14 -9.85
CA ASP A 60 -8.96 -9.52 -9.79
C ASP A 60 -9.26 -10.01 -8.36
N PHE A 61 -8.70 -9.36 -7.34
CA PHE A 61 -8.93 -9.74 -5.93
C PHE A 61 -10.19 -9.10 -5.35
N GLU A 62 -10.80 -8.14 -6.04
CA GLU A 62 -12.01 -7.42 -5.62
C GLU A 62 -11.93 -6.95 -4.15
N ASP A 63 -12.72 -7.56 -3.26
CA ASP A 63 -12.79 -7.25 -1.83
C ASP A 63 -11.94 -8.16 -0.93
N HIS A 64 -11.20 -9.10 -1.54
CA HIS A 64 -10.32 -10.04 -0.86
C HIS A 64 -8.93 -9.46 -0.66
N ALA A 65 -8.31 -9.80 0.46
CA ALA A 65 -6.93 -9.43 0.73
C ALA A 65 -5.96 -10.35 -0.03
N PHE A 66 -4.85 -9.79 -0.50
CA PHE A 66 -3.80 -10.51 -1.22
C PHE A 66 -2.43 -10.24 -0.59
N SER A 67 -1.48 -11.15 -0.79
CA SER A 67 -0.12 -11.01 -0.31
C SER A 67 0.83 -10.51 -1.40
N THR A 68 2.03 -10.08 -0.99
CA THR A 68 3.12 -9.78 -1.94
C THR A 68 3.47 -11.00 -2.82
N ASP A 69 3.30 -12.22 -2.31
CA ASP A 69 3.59 -13.44 -3.05
C ASP A 69 2.58 -13.69 -4.18
N ASP A 70 1.30 -13.40 -3.93
CA ASP A 70 0.23 -13.58 -4.91
C ASP A 70 0.46 -12.68 -6.13
N ILE A 71 0.78 -11.41 -5.90
CA ILE A 71 1.11 -10.48 -6.98
C ILE A 71 2.42 -10.88 -7.67
N SER A 72 3.47 -11.23 -6.92
CA SER A 72 4.77 -11.64 -7.48
C SER A 72 4.65 -12.82 -8.44
N LYS A 73 3.85 -13.83 -8.08
CA LYS A 73 3.57 -14.98 -8.95
C LYS A 73 2.75 -14.58 -10.17
N ALA A 74 1.77 -13.69 -10.00
CA ALA A 74 0.86 -13.32 -11.07
C ALA A 74 1.50 -12.42 -12.14
N VAL A 75 2.34 -11.46 -11.75
CA VAL A 75 3.05 -10.55 -12.67
C VAL A 75 4.47 -11.02 -13.01
N ASN A 76 4.88 -12.19 -12.51
CA ASN A 76 6.18 -12.84 -12.78
C ASN A 76 7.41 -11.93 -12.54
N ILE A 77 7.41 -11.16 -11.45
CA ILE A 77 8.56 -10.36 -11.00
C ILE A 77 8.90 -10.65 -9.55
N SER A 78 10.11 -10.27 -9.13
CA SER A 78 10.58 -10.60 -7.78
C SER A 78 9.71 -9.99 -6.67
N ARG A 79 9.58 -10.69 -5.53
CA ARG A 79 8.90 -10.19 -4.33
C ARG A 79 9.46 -8.85 -3.85
N VAL A 80 10.77 -8.64 -3.95
CA VAL A 80 11.43 -7.37 -3.59
C VAL A 80 10.98 -6.25 -4.50
N SER A 81 10.84 -6.52 -5.81
CA SER A 81 10.30 -5.55 -6.76
C SER A 81 8.85 -5.24 -6.44
N VAL A 82 7.98 -6.25 -6.31
CA VAL A 82 6.55 -6.07 -6.00
C VAL A 82 6.35 -5.23 -4.74
N ARG A 83 7.13 -5.47 -3.68
CA ARG A 83 7.01 -4.71 -2.43
C ARG A 83 7.23 -3.20 -2.62
N LYS A 84 8.05 -2.77 -3.60
CA LYS A 84 8.21 -1.35 -3.93
C LYS A 84 6.91 -0.75 -4.49
N TYR A 85 6.26 -1.47 -5.40
CA TYR A 85 4.99 -1.05 -5.99
C TYR A 85 3.86 -1.03 -4.96
N LEU A 86 3.71 -2.09 -4.16
CA LEU A 86 2.70 -2.15 -3.11
C LEU A 86 2.92 -1.07 -2.05
N LYS A 87 4.18 -0.80 -1.68
CA LYS A 87 4.51 0.31 -0.79
C LYS A 87 4.08 1.66 -1.36
N PHE A 88 4.41 1.95 -2.62
CA PHE A 88 3.97 3.18 -3.29
C PHE A 88 2.44 3.31 -3.26
N LEU A 89 1.72 2.24 -3.59
CA LEU A 89 0.26 2.20 -3.58
C LEU A 89 -0.34 2.37 -2.17
N THR A 90 0.30 1.85 -1.13
CA THR A 90 -0.06 2.11 0.27
C THR A 90 0.23 3.57 0.65
N ASP A 91 1.36 4.13 0.21
CA ASP A 91 1.77 5.51 0.52
C ASP A 91 0.77 6.54 -0.08
N ILE A 92 0.17 6.25 -1.25
CA ILE A 92 -0.93 7.05 -1.84
C ILE A 92 -2.34 6.61 -1.40
N GLU A 93 -2.43 5.79 -0.35
CA GLU A 93 -3.68 5.32 0.27
C GLU A 93 -4.60 4.49 -0.65
N VAL A 94 -4.10 3.98 -1.79
CA VAL A 94 -4.83 3.06 -2.68
C VAL A 94 -4.92 1.65 -2.10
N LEU A 95 -3.94 1.26 -1.27
CA LEU A 95 -3.93 -0.01 -0.56
C LEU A 95 -3.91 0.18 0.96
N GLU A 96 -4.72 -0.61 1.64
CA GLU A 96 -4.60 -0.83 3.07
C GLU A 96 -3.67 -2.01 3.34
N GLU A 97 -2.60 -1.80 4.12
CA GLU A 97 -1.68 -2.85 4.54
C GLU A 97 -2.08 -3.39 5.92
N SER A 98 -2.13 -4.71 6.05
CA SER A 98 -2.34 -5.41 7.31
C SER A 98 -1.27 -6.48 7.52
N LEU A 99 -0.88 -6.68 8.78
CA LEU A 99 0.11 -7.67 9.17
C LEU A 99 -0.59 -8.80 9.94
N THR A 100 -0.54 -10.01 9.41
CA THR A 100 -1.01 -11.19 10.15
C THR A 100 0.17 -11.92 10.77
N TYR A 101 0.10 -12.12 12.09
CA TYR A 101 1.10 -12.85 12.88
C TYR A 101 0.60 -14.26 13.18
N GLY A 102 1.37 -15.28 12.76
CA GLY A 102 1.19 -16.68 13.16
C GLY A 102 2.43 -17.21 13.88
N ILE A 103 2.52 -18.53 14.10
CA ILE A 103 3.78 -19.17 14.51
C ILE A 103 4.68 -19.24 13.28
N GLY A 104 5.45 -18.18 13.01
CA GLY A 104 6.31 -18.09 11.83
C GLY A 104 6.72 -16.66 11.46
N ARG A 105 7.12 -16.45 10.20
CA ARG A 105 7.44 -15.11 9.68
C ARG A 105 6.15 -14.32 9.43
N PRO A 106 6.11 -13.03 9.75
CA PRO A 106 4.95 -12.18 9.47
C PRO A 106 4.62 -12.13 7.98
N ILE A 107 3.34 -12.14 7.65
CA ILE A 107 2.85 -12.00 6.27
C ILE A 107 2.08 -10.69 6.14
N TYR A 108 2.46 -9.89 5.15
CA TYR A 108 1.77 -8.67 4.77
C TYR A 108 0.65 -9.00 3.79
N PHE A 109 -0.54 -8.51 4.11
CA PHE A 109 -1.73 -8.57 3.27
C PHE A 109 -2.16 -7.16 2.90
N TYR A 110 -2.67 -7.01 1.68
CA TYR A 110 -3.09 -5.75 1.11
C TYR A 110 -4.53 -5.89 0.65
N LYS A 111 -5.31 -4.82 0.81
CA LYS A 111 -6.66 -4.72 0.29
C LYS A 111 -6.84 -3.40 -0.45
N LEU A 112 -7.56 -3.43 -1.57
CA LEU A 112 -7.90 -2.23 -2.32
C LEU A 112 -8.82 -1.31 -1.51
N ASN A 113 -8.44 -0.05 -1.43
CA ASN A 113 -9.32 1.03 -0.97
C ASN A 113 -10.02 1.65 -2.19
N LYS A 114 -11.28 1.23 -2.42
CA LYS A 114 -12.06 1.65 -3.59
C LYS A 114 -12.30 3.17 -3.64
N ASP A 115 -12.33 3.84 -2.50
CA ASP A 115 -12.58 5.30 -2.41
C ASP A 115 -11.38 6.13 -2.91
N ASN A 116 -10.19 5.52 -2.92
CA ASN A 116 -8.92 6.16 -3.22
C ASN A 116 -8.36 5.80 -4.61
N LEU A 117 -9.07 4.98 -5.41
CA LEU A 117 -8.65 4.62 -6.78
C LEU A 117 -8.44 5.83 -7.70
N LYS A 118 -9.14 6.94 -7.42
CA LYS A 118 -8.97 8.23 -8.13
C LYS A 118 -7.52 8.74 -8.13
N TYR A 119 -6.73 8.41 -7.11
CA TYR A 119 -5.33 8.84 -7.04
C TYR A 119 -4.45 8.14 -8.08
N LEU A 120 -4.85 6.98 -8.61
CA LEU A 120 -4.12 6.31 -9.69
C LEU A 120 -4.16 7.10 -10.99
N GLN A 121 -5.23 7.86 -11.25
CA GLN A 121 -5.42 8.57 -12.52
C GLN A 121 -4.29 9.56 -12.79
N GLY A 122 -3.78 10.22 -11.74
CA GLY A 122 -2.68 11.19 -11.86
C GLY A 122 -1.31 10.58 -12.19
N TYR A 123 -1.13 9.28 -11.99
CA TYR A 123 0.12 8.57 -12.32
C TYR A 123 0.02 7.71 -13.59
N MET A 124 -1.21 7.52 -14.08
CA MET A 124 -1.53 6.70 -15.25
C MET A 124 -1.78 7.52 -16.51
N SER A 125 -1.90 8.86 -16.41
CA SER A 125 -1.94 9.80 -17.54
C SER A 125 -0.69 9.73 -18.39
#